data_AF-A0A9X2J5E2-F1
#
_entry.id   AF-A0A9X2J5E2-F1
#
_cell.length_a   1.000
_cell.length_b   1.000
_cell.length_c   1.000
_cell.angle_alpha   90.00
_cell.angle_beta   90.00
_cell.angle_gamma   90.00
#
_symmetry.space_group_name_H-M   'P 1'
#
loop_
_entity.id
_entity.type
_entity.pdbx_description
1 polymer ?
#
loop_
_entity_poly.entity_id
_entity_poly.type
_entity_poly.pdbx_seq_one_letter_code
_entity_poly.pdbx_strand_id
1 'polypeptide(L)'
;MPKDVGASRMGGQLTWNFSQGSYKSIIKKHPHTKGGICEALSVSWISKALQSGLRDALSTGDNIDDTKIAVVAQRFASMYRFKFQNGTEGRSSTSFEMIKETKQYLESQGFHNVGHAGSGIALKNKNPSLEEQFTASFGALEDKDYFKQQSSTLHCILRTAGNGWGHAMAFRIESSSDKVCYFFDPNKGEFKFLQYQNFKKWYQHFHRDSKTYRSSRAIGFDVFTHKDR
;
A
#
# COMPACT_ATOMS: atom_id res chain seq x y z
N MET A 1 -1.26 -16.72 -17.56
CA MET A 1 -1.29 -15.60 -16.59
C MET A 1 -2.03 -16.04 -15.33
N PRO A 2 -1.62 -15.59 -14.14
CA PRO A 2 -2.35 -15.84 -12.90
C PRO A 2 -3.80 -15.37 -13.02
N LYS A 3 -4.76 -16.11 -12.44
CA LYS A 3 -6.18 -15.74 -12.45
C LYS A 3 -6.68 -15.53 -11.03
N ASP A 4 -7.16 -14.33 -10.73
CA ASP A 4 -8.01 -14.07 -9.58
C ASP A 4 -9.46 -13.99 -10.07
N VAL A 5 -10.31 -14.92 -9.61
CA VAL A 5 -11.70 -15.03 -10.07
C VAL A 5 -12.51 -13.78 -9.70
N GLY A 6 -12.24 -13.18 -8.54
CA GLY A 6 -12.93 -11.98 -8.09
C GLY A 6 -12.61 -10.76 -8.96
N ALA A 7 -11.33 -10.53 -9.22
CA ALA A 7 -10.86 -9.46 -10.10
C ALA A 7 -11.39 -9.67 -11.53
N SER A 8 -11.29 -10.91 -12.05
CA SER A 8 -11.71 -11.24 -13.41
C SER A 8 -13.21 -10.99 -13.64
N ARG A 9 -14.06 -11.34 -12.66
CA ARG A 9 -15.52 -11.07 -12.71
C ARG A 9 -15.85 -9.58 -12.76
N MET A 10 -14.94 -8.72 -12.34
CA MET A 10 -15.10 -7.27 -12.35
C MET A 10 -14.19 -6.59 -13.38
N GLY A 11 -13.76 -7.30 -14.42
CA GLY A 11 -12.94 -6.73 -15.50
C GLY A 11 -11.51 -6.36 -15.10
N GLY A 12 -11.03 -6.90 -13.98
CA GLY A 12 -9.64 -6.80 -13.53
C GLY A 12 -8.81 -8.02 -13.87
N GLN A 13 -7.50 -7.87 -13.72
CA GLN A 13 -6.52 -8.90 -14.03
C GLN A 13 -5.46 -8.97 -12.94
N LEU A 14 -5.11 -10.18 -12.48
CA LEU A 14 -3.93 -10.40 -11.64
C LEU A 14 -2.68 -10.40 -12.55
N THR A 15 -1.86 -9.36 -12.46
CA THR A 15 -0.66 -9.16 -13.29
C THR A 15 0.58 -9.79 -12.68
N TRP A 16 0.62 -9.90 -11.35
CA TRP A 16 1.70 -10.55 -10.63
C TRP A 16 1.15 -11.29 -9.40
N ASN A 17 1.28 -12.61 -9.38
CA ASN A 17 0.98 -13.40 -8.20
C ASN A 17 2.13 -13.26 -7.20
N PHE A 18 1.91 -12.49 -6.13
CA PHE A 18 2.90 -12.25 -5.09
C PHE A 18 2.26 -12.36 -3.73
N SER A 19 3.01 -12.93 -2.81
CA SER A 19 2.73 -12.83 -1.40
C SER A 19 4.05 -12.67 -0.69
N GLN A 20 4.13 -11.71 0.22
CA GLN A 20 5.19 -11.60 1.21
C GLN A 20 5.22 -12.84 2.14
N GLY A 21 4.28 -13.77 1.97
CA GLY A 21 4.23 -15.06 2.64
C GLY A 21 4.19 -14.92 4.15
N SER A 22 4.67 -15.94 4.86
CA SER A 22 5.06 -15.78 6.25
C SER A 22 6.50 -15.30 6.32
N TYR A 23 6.83 -14.12 5.79
CA TYR A 23 7.97 -13.35 6.31
C TYR A 23 7.87 -13.23 7.86
N LYS A 24 6.66 -13.41 8.42
CA LYS A 24 6.39 -13.78 9.83
C LYS A 24 7.31 -14.85 10.45
N SER A 25 7.84 -15.85 9.73
CA SER A 25 8.70 -16.91 10.32
C SER A 25 10.14 -16.45 10.52
N ILE A 26 10.67 -15.62 9.61
CA ILE A 26 12.03 -15.05 9.68
C ILE A 26 12.08 -13.92 10.72
N ILE A 27 11.02 -13.11 10.81
CA ILE A 27 11.04 -11.90 11.65
C ILE A 27 10.35 -12.01 13.01
N LYS A 28 9.47 -13.01 13.28
CA LYS A 28 8.82 -13.09 14.60
C LYS A 28 9.82 -13.07 15.76
N LYS A 29 11.07 -13.46 15.48
CA LYS A 29 12.21 -13.47 16.40
C LYS A 29 12.92 -12.11 16.53
N HIS A 30 12.76 -11.18 15.59
CA HIS A 30 13.46 -9.89 15.61
C HIS A 30 12.50 -8.75 16.04
N PRO A 31 12.68 -8.17 17.25
CA PRO A 31 11.74 -7.21 17.83
C PRO A 31 11.56 -5.96 16.98
N HIS A 32 12.59 -5.56 16.22
CA HIS A 32 12.58 -4.33 15.43
C HIS A 32 12.00 -4.48 14.02
N THR A 33 11.59 -5.67 13.58
CA THR A 33 11.09 -5.88 12.20
C THR A 33 9.71 -6.55 12.18
N LYS A 34 9.11 -6.80 13.36
CA LYS A 34 7.80 -7.44 13.59
C LYS A 34 6.58 -6.72 12.98
N GLY A 35 6.77 -5.67 12.18
CA GLY A 35 5.73 -4.97 11.43
C GLY A 35 6.32 -3.99 10.42
N GLY A 36 5.51 -3.55 9.45
CA GLY A 36 5.90 -2.53 8.47
C GLY A 36 6.50 -3.05 7.17
N ILE A 37 6.67 -4.37 6.99
CA ILE A 37 7.09 -4.92 5.69
C ILE A 37 6.05 -4.65 4.58
N CYS A 38 4.76 -4.67 4.92
CA CYS A 38 3.72 -4.30 3.97
C CYS A 38 3.88 -2.84 3.51
N GLU A 39 4.18 -1.92 4.43
CA GLU A 39 4.47 -0.52 4.12
C GLU A 39 5.73 -0.42 3.24
N ALA A 40 6.81 -1.11 3.63
CA ALA A 40 8.05 -1.15 2.88
C ALA A 40 7.88 -1.62 1.44
N LEU A 41 7.13 -2.71 1.23
CA LEU A 41 6.85 -3.27 -0.07
C LEU A 41 5.92 -2.35 -0.87
N SER A 42 4.90 -1.74 -0.26
CA SER A 42 4.03 -0.78 -0.94
C SER A 42 4.76 0.49 -1.38
N VAL A 43 5.63 1.03 -0.52
CA VAL A 43 6.48 2.18 -0.84
C VAL A 43 7.52 1.82 -1.91
N SER A 44 8.11 0.64 -1.81
CA SER A 44 9.01 0.11 -2.84
C SER A 44 8.27 -0.08 -4.15
N TRP A 45 7.01 -0.55 -4.12
CA TRP A 45 6.18 -0.70 -5.31
C TRP A 45 5.93 0.64 -5.96
N ILE A 46 5.53 1.69 -5.21
CA ILE A 46 5.35 3.03 -5.78
C ILE A 46 6.65 3.59 -6.37
N SER A 47 7.75 3.52 -5.63
CA SER A 47 9.04 4.06 -6.07
C SER A 47 9.68 3.25 -7.22
N LYS A 48 9.45 1.94 -7.30
CA LYS A 48 10.01 1.02 -8.33
C LYS A 48 9.08 0.67 -9.47
N ALA A 49 7.78 0.95 -9.38
CA ALA A 49 6.84 0.91 -10.51
C ALA A 49 7.31 1.75 -11.72
N LEU A 50 8.34 2.57 -11.52
CA LEU A 50 8.85 3.56 -12.46
C LEU A 50 10.18 3.17 -13.15
N GLN A 51 10.88 2.09 -12.77
CA GLN A 51 12.21 1.80 -13.37
C GLN A 51 12.36 0.38 -13.94
N SER A 52 11.89 -0.64 -13.22
CA SER A 52 11.91 -2.04 -13.67
C SER A 52 10.74 -2.85 -13.09
N GLY A 53 9.87 -2.24 -12.27
CA GLY A 53 8.84 -2.96 -11.51
C GLY A 53 9.42 -3.62 -10.25
N LEU A 54 8.63 -3.61 -9.16
CA LEU A 54 9.00 -4.31 -7.92
C LEU A 54 9.17 -5.82 -8.16
N ARG A 55 8.42 -6.38 -9.11
CA ARG A 55 8.54 -7.78 -9.53
C ARG A 55 9.97 -8.12 -9.93
N ASP A 56 10.55 -7.39 -10.88
CA ASP A 56 11.90 -7.69 -11.37
C ASP A 56 12.95 -7.49 -10.26
N ALA A 57 12.72 -6.53 -9.37
CA ALA A 57 13.59 -6.30 -8.22
C ALA A 57 13.53 -7.41 -7.16
N LEU A 58 12.42 -8.16 -7.08
CA LEU A 58 12.22 -9.22 -6.09
C LEU A 58 12.30 -10.63 -6.68
N SER A 59 12.31 -10.76 -8.00
CA SER A 59 12.36 -12.05 -8.68
C SER A 59 13.78 -12.45 -9.07
N THR A 60 14.04 -13.75 -9.09
CA THR A 60 15.21 -14.38 -9.72
C THR A 60 14.68 -15.43 -10.68
N GLY A 61 14.68 -15.10 -11.98
CA GLY A 61 13.87 -15.82 -12.98
C GLY A 61 12.38 -15.61 -12.72
N ASP A 62 11.58 -16.68 -12.76
CA ASP A 62 10.14 -16.63 -12.48
C ASP A 62 9.77 -16.75 -11.00
N ASN A 63 10.76 -16.98 -10.13
CA ASN A 63 10.55 -17.20 -8.69
C ASN A 63 10.77 -15.92 -7.89
N ILE A 64 10.00 -15.76 -6.81
CA ILE A 64 10.23 -14.72 -5.80
C ILE A 64 11.44 -15.12 -4.95
N ASP A 65 12.37 -14.19 -4.76
CA ASP A 65 13.57 -14.38 -3.96
C ASP A 65 13.36 -13.79 -2.54
N ASP A 66 13.18 -14.68 -1.56
CA ASP A 66 12.97 -14.32 -0.16
C ASP A 66 14.11 -13.48 0.42
N THR A 67 15.34 -13.64 -0.09
CA THR A 67 16.50 -12.83 0.34
C THR A 67 16.32 -11.38 -0.09
N LYS A 68 15.79 -11.14 -1.29
CA LYS A 68 15.53 -9.77 -1.79
C LYS A 68 14.39 -9.11 -1.02
N ILE A 69 13.37 -9.87 -0.62
CA ILE A 69 12.33 -9.39 0.32
C ILE A 69 12.97 -9.00 1.65
N ALA A 70 13.90 -9.82 2.16
CA ALA A 70 14.60 -9.52 3.41
C ALA A 70 15.45 -8.24 3.31
N VAL A 71 16.10 -7.98 2.17
CA VAL A 71 16.83 -6.74 1.93
C VAL A 71 15.90 -5.52 1.93
N VAL A 72 14.71 -5.61 1.31
CA VAL A 72 13.71 -4.53 1.37
C VAL A 72 13.28 -4.28 2.82
N ALA A 73 13.02 -5.34 3.58
CA ALA A 73 12.66 -5.22 4.98
C ALA A 73 13.75 -4.60 5.84
N GLN A 74 15.01 -4.99 5.62
CA GLN A 74 16.17 -4.45 6.34
C GLN A 74 16.42 -2.99 6.01
N ARG A 75 16.31 -2.60 4.73
CA ARG A 75 16.39 -1.18 4.32
C ARG A 75 15.31 -0.37 5.02
N PHE A 76 14.08 -0.86 5.03
CA PHE A 76 13.00 -0.20 5.78
C PHE A 76 13.24 -0.23 7.30
N ALA A 77 13.81 -1.27 7.88
CA ALA A 77 14.17 -1.25 9.30
C ALA A 77 15.23 -0.17 9.58
N SER A 78 16.27 -0.09 8.74
CA SER A 78 17.38 0.87 8.86
C SER A 78 16.92 2.31 8.72
N MET A 79 15.98 2.59 7.81
CA MET A 79 15.47 3.93 7.57
C MET A 79 14.48 4.40 8.65
N TYR A 80 13.65 3.50 9.18
CA TYR A 80 12.48 3.87 9.97
C TYR A 80 12.59 3.52 11.46
N ARG A 81 13.50 2.61 11.87
CA ARG A 81 13.45 2.00 13.22
C ARG A 81 14.75 2.07 14.04
N PHE A 82 15.86 2.51 13.46
CA PHE A 82 17.08 2.78 14.23
C PHE A 82 17.18 4.27 14.55
N LYS A 83 16.36 4.72 15.50
CA LYS A 83 16.64 5.98 16.20
C LYS A 83 17.57 5.64 17.35
N PHE A 84 18.86 5.95 17.20
CA PHE A 84 19.79 5.86 18.31
C PHE A 84 19.43 6.95 19.32
N GLN A 85 19.02 6.56 20.51
CA GLN A 85 18.90 7.48 21.63
C GLN A 85 20.11 7.22 22.52
N ASN A 86 21.04 8.18 22.59
CA ASN A 86 22.27 8.07 23.39
C ASN A 86 23.13 6.82 23.11
N GLY A 87 23.22 6.38 21.85
CA GLY A 87 24.10 5.26 21.46
C GLY A 87 23.54 3.85 21.71
N THR A 88 22.29 3.71 22.15
CA THR A 88 21.58 2.42 22.23
C THR A 88 20.45 2.34 21.20
N GLU A 89 20.13 1.12 20.75
CA GLU A 89 19.01 0.83 19.86
C GLU A 89 17.69 1.33 20.47
N GLY A 90 17.02 2.27 19.79
CA GLY A 90 15.80 2.89 20.28
C GLY A 90 14.53 2.06 20.10
N ARG A 91 13.44 2.59 20.69
CA ARG A 91 12.08 2.03 20.63
C ARG A 91 11.57 1.86 19.20
N SER A 92 10.59 0.97 19.01
CA SER A 92 9.84 0.89 17.75
C SER A 92 9.13 2.21 17.43
N SER A 93 9.13 2.58 16.15
CA SER A 93 8.36 3.73 15.64
C SER A 93 6.85 3.51 15.79
N THR A 94 6.15 4.57 16.14
CA THR A 94 4.69 4.63 16.14
C THR A 94 4.15 4.63 14.71
N SER A 95 2.86 4.32 14.52
CA SER A 95 2.22 4.37 13.21
C SER A 95 2.32 5.76 12.56
N PHE A 96 2.21 6.83 13.35
CA PHE A 96 2.36 8.21 12.85
C PHE A 96 3.78 8.51 12.38
N GLU A 97 4.80 8.05 13.11
CA GLU A 97 6.20 8.19 12.71
C GLU A 97 6.47 7.43 11.41
N MET A 98 6.00 6.19 11.30
CA MET A 98 6.13 5.42 10.05
C MET A 98 5.48 6.12 8.86
N ILE A 99 4.26 6.67 9.01
CA ILE A 99 3.58 7.42 7.95
C ILE A 99 4.40 8.65 7.55
N LYS A 100 4.93 9.39 8.52
CA LYS A 100 5.75 10.59 8.26
C LYS A 100 7.03 10.23 7.51
N GLU A 101 7.73 9.21 7.95
CA GLU A 101 8.97 8.74 7.33
C GLU A 101 8.70 8.20 5.91
N THR A 102 7.54 7.57 5.67
CA THR A 102 7.15 7.09 4.34
C THR A 102 6.97 8.27 3.39
N LYS A 103 6.31 9.34 3.85
CA LYS A 103 6.14 10.58 3.08
C LYS A 103 7.49 11.18 2.73
N GLN A 104 8.36 11.35 3.73
CA GLN A 104 9.69 11.91 3.54
C GLN A 104 10.54 11.08 2.57
N TYR A 105 10.45 9.75 2.63
CA TYR A 105 11.13 8.90 1.67
C TYR A 105 10.60 9.11 0.26
N LEU A 106 9.28 9.05 0.04
CA LEU A 106 8.71 9.27 -1.29
C LEU A 106 9.06 10.66 -1.82
N GLU A 107 9.03 11.69 -0.97
CA GLU A 107 9.48 13.04 -1.32
C GLU A 107 10.95 13.09 -1.72
N SER A 108 11.84 12.36 -1.02
CA SER A 108 13.25 12.23 -1.42
C SER A 108 13.44 11.50 -2.76
N GLN A 109 12.44 10.71 -3.18
CA GLN A 109 12.42 10.03 -4.48
C GLN A 109 11.74 10.86 -5.58
N GLY A 110 11.43 12.14 -5.32
CA GLY A 110 10.84 13.06 -6.31
C GLY A 110 9.31 13.07 -6.36
N PHE A 111 8.63 12.33 -5.47
CA PHE A 111 7.18 12.42 -5.35
C PHE A 111 6.77 13.69 -4.58
N HIS A 112 5.59 14.21 -4.88
CA HIS A 112 5.00 15.34 -4.17
C HIS A 112 3.71 14.88 -3.51
N ASN A 113 3.60 15.04 -2.19
CA ASN A 113 2.36 14.78 -1.48
C ASN A 113 1.32 15.85 -1.86
N VAL A 114 0.20 15.42 -2.43
CA VAL A 114 -0.91 16.30 -2.85
C VAL A 114 -2.11 16.22 -1.93
N GLY A 115 -2.13 15.28 -0.99
CA GLY A 115 -3.19 15.20 -0.01
C GLY A 115 -3.32 13.88 0.72
N HIS A 116 -4.37 13.84 1.52
CA HIS A 116 -4.81 12.69 2.29
C HIS A 116 -6.33 12.53 2.15
N ALA A 117 -6.80 11.29 2.16
CA ALA A 117 -8.22 10.97 2.18
C ALA A 117 -8.47 9.74 3.05
N GLY A 118 -9.61 9.73 3.76
CA GLY A 118 -9.87 8.77 4.84
C GLY A 118 -9.11 9.08 6.12
N SER A 119 -9.01 8.09 7.02
CA SER A 119 -8.32 8.24 8.30
C SER A 119 -7.10 7.32 8.45
N GLY A 120 -7.05 6.19 7.72
CA GLY A 120 -5.92 5.24 7.67
C GLY A 120 -5.46 4.65 9.01
N ILE A 121 -6.05 5.10 10.12
CA ILE A 121 -5.71 4.84 11.52
C ILE A 121 -7.03 4.68 12.28
N ALA A 122 -7.15 3.60 13.05
CA ALA A 122 -8.34 3.34 13.83
C ALA A 122 -8.43 4.29 15.03
N LEU A 123 -9.53 5.04 15.13
CA LEU A 123 -9.89 5.76 16.35
C LEU A 123 -10.54 4.78 17.32
N LYS A 124 -10.01 4.66 18.54
CA LYS A 124 -10.42 3.63 19.53
C LYS A 124 -11.93 3.60 19.82
N ASN A 125 -12.63 4.71 19.64
CA ASN A 125 -14.04 4.89 20.02
C ASN A 125 -15.03 4.86 18.83
N LYS A 126 -14.58 4.54 17.61
CA LYS A 126 -15.45 4.49 16.42
C LYS A 126 -15.41 3.11 15.76
N ASN A 127 -16.60 2.61 15.39
CA ASN A 127 -16.78 1.39 14.59
C ASN A 127 -17.58 1.74 13.33
N PRO A 128 -16.99 2.45 12.36
CA PRO A 128 -17.71 2.82 11.15
C PRO A 128 -18.06 1.59 10.31
N SER A 129 -19.21 1.63 9.65
CA SER A 129 -19.60 0.65 8.66
C SER A 129 -18.59 0.62 7.50
N LEU A 130 -18.57 -0.46 6.72
CA LEU A 130 -17.69 -0.53 5.55
C LEU A 130 -18.03 0.57 4.54
N GLU A 131 -19.30 0.91 4.38
CA GLU A 131 -19.75 1.97 3.50
C GLU A 131 -19.25 3.33 3.97
N GLU A 132 -19.37 3.65 5.26
CA GLU A 132 -18.82 4.89 5.83
C GLU A 132 -17.31 5.00 5.63
N GLN A 133 -16.58 3.89 5.81
CA GLN A 133 -15.13 3.84 5.56
C GLN A 133 -14.80 4.13 4.09
N PHE A 134 -15.56 3.55 3.14
CA PHE A 134 -15.35 3.76 1.71
C PHE A 134 -15.75 5.16 1.26
N THR A 135 -16.84 5.72 1.77
CA THR A 135 -17.25 7.09 1.50
C THR A 135 -16.21 8.09 2.03
N ALA A 136 -15.76 7.92 3.27
CA ALA A 136 -14.76 8.79 3.88
C ALA A 136 -13.37 8.69 3.24
N SER A 137 -13.06 7.58 2.56
CA SER A 137 -11.78 7.37 1.86
C SER A 137 -11.93 7.58 0.36
N PHE A 138 -12.49 6.62 -0.38
CA PHE A 138 -12.65 6.68 -1.84
C PHE A 138 -13.54 7.84 -2.29
N GLY A 139 -14.65 8.13 -1.59
CA GLY A 139 -15.45 9.32 -1.89
C GLY A 139 -14.64 10.61 -1.73
N ALA A 140 -13.95 10.75 -0.59
CA ALA A 140 -13.08 11.88 -0.34
C ALA A 140 -11.89 11.99 -1.32
N LEU A 141 -11.42 10.89 -1.92
CA LEU A 141 -10.46 10.91 -3.02
C LEU A 141 -11.06 11.50 -4.28
N GLU A 142 -12.23 11.00 -4.64
CA GLU A 142 -12.95 11.33 -5.87
C GLU A 142 -13.38 12.80 -5.89
N ASP A 143 -13.61 13.37 -4.71
CA ASP A 143 -13.98 14.78 -4.55
C ASP A 143 -12.83 15.76 -4.79
N LYS A 144 -11.57 15.30 -4.80
CA LYS A 144 -10.39 16.15 -4.91
C LYS A 144 -10.14 16.59 -6.33
N ASP A 145 -9.69 17.83 -6.48
CA ASP A 145 -9.40 18.42 -7.80
C ASP A 145 -8.34 17.63 -8.56
N TYR A 146 -7.26 17.18 -7.90
CA TYR A 146 -6.23 16.36 -8.54
C TYR A 146 -6.78 15.01 -9.07
N PHE A 147 -7.88 14.51 -8.52
CA PHE A 147 -8.55 13.33 -9.04
C PHE A 147 -9.45 13.67 -10.24
N LYS A 148 -10.23 14.76 -10.12
CA LYS A 148 -11.17 15.20 -11.17
C LYS A 148 -10.47 15.71 -12.42
N GLN A 149 -9.43 16.51 -12.27
CA GLN A 149 -8.72 17.20 -13.36
C GLN A 149 -7.91 16.25 -14.25
N GLN A 150 -7.54 15.06 -13.76
CA GLN A 150 -6.77 14.06 -14.53
C GLN A 150 -5.48 14.66 -15.14
N SER A 151 -4.83 15.54 -14.40
CA SER A 151 -3.62 16.25 -14.85
C SER A 151 -2.33 15.50 -14.54
N SER A 152 -2.39 14.48 -13.67
CA SER A 152 -1.24 13.68 -13.28
C SER A 152 -1.64 12.27 -12.87
N THR A 153 -0.69 11.34 -13.01
CA THR A 153 -0.78 10.02 -12.39
C THR A 153 -0.79 10.18 -10.87
N LEU A 154 -1.75 9.55 -10.20
CA LEU A 154 -1.82 9.51 -8.75
C LEU A 154 -1.18 8.24 -8.22
N HIS A 155 -0.36 8.37 -7.19
CA HIS A 155 0.23 7.26 -6.45
C HIS A 155 -0.26 7.31 -5.01
N CYS A 156 -0.84 6.22 -4.54
CA CYS A 156 -1.54 6.18 -3.26
C CYS A 156 -0.96 5.08 -2.38
N ILE A 157 -0.52 5.44 -1.16
CA ILE A 157 -0.28 4.45 -0.12
C ILE A 157 -1.57 4.27 0.66
N LEU A 158 -2.21 3.10 0.51
CA LEU A 158 -3.44 2.72 1.17
C LEU A 158 -3.14 2.02 2.48
N ARG A 159 -3.70 2.51 3.58
CA ARG A 159 -3.57 1.90 4.91
C ARG A 159 -4.93 1.51 5.48
N THR A 160 -4.98 0.32 6.06
CA THR A 160 -6.13 -0.18 6.80
C THR A 160 -5.72 -0.46 8.25
N ALA A 161 -6.60 -0.17 9.20
CA ALA A 161 -6.33 -0.34 10.62
C ALA A 161 -7.58 -0.81 11.36
N GLY A 162 -7.44 -1.76 12.30
CA GLY A 162 -8.55 -2.31 13.09
C GLY A 162 -8.08 -2.80 14.46
N ASN A 163 -8.79 -3.79 15.04
CA ASN A 163 -8.44 -4.38 16.34
C ASN A 163 -7.11 -5.16 16.37
N GLY A 164 -6.52 -5.42 15.19
CA GLY A 164 -5.25 -6.11 15.03
C GLY A 164 -4.16 -5.21 14.46
N TRP A 165 -3.18 -5.82 13.78
CA TRP A 165 -2.12 -5.10 13.09
C TRP A 165 -2.69 -4.39 11.85
N GLY A 166 -2.27 -3.14 11.62
CA GLY A 166 -2.59 -2.42 10.40
C GLY A 166 -1.93 -3.07 9.18
N HIS A 167 -2.50 -2.82 8.00
CA HIS A 167 -1.96 -3.29 6.72
C HIS A 167 -1.78 -2.13 5.77
N ALA A 168 -0.72 -2.20 4.97
CA ALA A 168 -0.41 -1.20 3.96
C ALA A 168 -0.38 -1.87 2.59
N MET A 169 -0.95 -1.17 1.62
CA MET A 169 -1.10 -1.53 0.22
C MET A 169 -0.78 -0.28 -0.60
N ALA A 170 -0.61 -0.44 -1.91
CA ALA A 170 -0.43 0.69 -2.80
C ALA A 170 -1.38 0.60 -3.99
N PHE A 171 -1.75 1.74 -4.53
CA PHE A 171 -2.35 1.78 -5.86
C PHE A 171 -1.88 3.00 -6.64
N ARG A 172 -1.94 2.88 -7.96
CA ARG A 172 -1.62 3.91 -8.94
C ARG A 172 -2.84 4.11 -9.82
N ILE A 173 -3.20 5.36 -10.07
CA ILE A 173 -4.25 5.73 -11.02
C ILE A 173 -3.60 6.55 -12.14
N GLU A 174 -3.66 6.05 -13.37
CA GLU A 174 -3.14 6.76 -14.53
C GLU A 174 -4.00 7.98 -14.88
N SER A 175 -3.32 8.99 -15.43
CA SER A 175 -3.93 10.20 -15.96
C SER A 175 -4.67 9.94 -17.28
N SER A 176 -5.78 9.21 -17.20
CA SER A 176 -6.61 8.82 -18.34
C SER A 176 -8.09 9.03 -18.04
N SER A 177 -8.91 9.09 -19.11
CA SER A 177 -10.38 9.19 -19.01
C SER A 177 -10.96 8.08 -18.14
N ASP A 178 -10.50 6.84 -18.37
CA ASP A 178 -10.97 5.65 -17.65
C ASP A 178 -10.26 5.43 -16.31
N LYS A 179 -9.20 6.20 -16.03
CA LYS A 179 -8.40 6.11 -14.80
C LYS A 179 -7.91 4.69 -14.55
N VAL A 180 -7.15 4.14 -15.51
CA VAL A 180 -6.55 2.80 -15.39
C VAL A 180 -5.84 2.69 -14.03
N CYS A 181 -6.18 1.65 -13.28
CA CYS A 181 -5.73 1.46 -11.91
C CYS A 181 -4.84 0.21 -11.80
N TYR A 182 -3.71 0.38 -11.13
CA TYR A 182 -2.86 -0.72 -10.69
C TYR A 182 -2.89 -0.76 -9.18
N PHE A 183 -3.14 -1.93 -8.61
CA PHE A 183 -3.24 -2.12 -7.17
C PHE A 183 -2.28 -3.21 -6.75
N PHE A 184 -1.51 -2.95 -5.69
CA PHE A 184 -0.57 -3.89 -5.13
C PHE A 184 -0.88 -4.12 -3.66
N ASP A 185 -1.23 -5.37 -3.34
CA ASP A 185 -1.32 -5.85 -1.96
C ASP A 185 -0.12 -6.79 -1.70
N PRO A 186 0.76 -6.46 -0.75
CA PRO A 186 1.88 -7.32 -0.39
C PRO A 186 1.49 -8.76 -0.03
N ASN A 187 0.22 -9.05 0.31
CA ASN A 187 -0.25 -10.41 0.59
C ASN A 187 -0.88 -11.13 -0.60
N LYS A 188 -1.28 -10.41 -1.66
CA LYS A 188 -2.15 -10.93 -2.74
C LYS A 188 -1.63 -10.65 -4.15
N GLY A 189 -0.66 -9.73 -4.28
CA GLY A 189 0.02 -9.42 -5.52
C GLY A 189 -0.49 -8.16 -6.19
N GLU A 190 -0.21 -8.06 -7.48
CA GLU A 190 -0.53 -6.90 -8.31
C GLU A 190 -1.71 -7.18 -9.23
N PHE A 191 -2.63 -6.23 -9.26
CA PHE A 191 -3.85 -6.26 -10.03
C PHE A 191 -3.91 -5.04 -10.95
N LYS A 192 -4.47 -5.21 -12.14
CA LYS A 192 -4.75 -4.14 -13.09
C LYS A 192 -6.24 -4.09 -13.39
N PHE A 193 -6.81 -2.89 -13.40
CA PHE A 193 -8.17 -2.60 -13.82
C PHE A 193 -8.14 -1.49 -14.86
N LEU A 194 -8.79 -1.70 -16.00
CA LEU A 194 -8.83 -0.68 -17.04
C LEU A 194 -9.77 0.50 -16.69
N GLN A 195 -10.64 0.31 -15.71
CA GLN A 195 -11.56 1.34 -15.23
C GLN A 195 -11.49 1.45 -13.71
N TYR A 196 -11.29 2.67 -13.20
CA TYR A 196 -11.23 2.93 -11.76
C TYR A 196 -12.49 2.45 -11.01
N GLN A 197 -13.68 2.62 -11.61
CA GLN A 197 -14.93 2.20 -10.98
C GLN A 197 -15.00 0.68 -10.75
N ASN A 198 -14.41 -0.10 -11.66
CA ASN A 198 -14.32 -1.55 -11.51
C ASN A 198 -13.34 -1.93 -10.39
N PHE A 199 -12.20 -1.24 -10.30
CA PHE A 199 -11.27 -1.39 -9.18
C PHE A 199 -11.95 -1.07 -7.84
N LYS A 200 -12.64 0.06 -7.72
CA LYS A 200 -13.33 0.47 -6.49
C LYS A 200 -14.34 -0.57 -6.03
N LYS A 201 -15.22 -1.02 -6.95
CA LYS A 201 -16.21 -2.07 -6.68
C LYS A 201 -15.52 -3.36 -6.25
N TRP A 202 -14.50 -3.81 -6.98
CA TRP A 202 -13.74 -5.00 -6.63
C TRP A 202 -13.08 -4.88 -5.27
N TYR A 203 -12.40 -3.77 -4.99
CA TYR A 203 -11.69 -3.56 -3.74
C TYR A 203 -12.65 -3.58 -2.53
N GLN A 204 -13.88 -3.06 -2.68
CA GLN A 204 -14.92 -3.16 -1.65
C GLN A 204 -15.29 -4.61 -1.34
N HIS A 205 -15.47 -5.45 -2.36
CA HIS A 205 -15.73 -6.88 -2.19
C HIS A 205 -14.52 -7.60 -1.60
N PHE A 206 -13.34 -7.37 -2.16
CA PHE A 206 -12.08 -7.91 -1.70
C PHE A 206 -11.82 -7.59 -0.22
N HIS A 207 -12.10 -6.36 0.21
CA HIS A 207 -11.95 -5.93 1.59
C HIS A 207 -12.96 -6.60 2.53
N ARG A 208 -14.24 -6.67 2.12
CA ARG A 208 -15.32 -7.31 2.91
C ARG A 208 -15.10 -8.82 3.08
N ASP A 209 -14.67 -9.49 2.02
CA ASP A 209 -14.60 -10.94 1.97
C ASP A 209 -13.25 -11.46 2.54
N SER A 210 -12.25 -10.59 2.65
CA SER A 210 -10.97 -10.88 3.28
C SER A 210 -11.09 -11.04 4.79
N LYS A 211 -10.73 -12.22 5.32
CA LYS A 211 -10.61 -12.46 6.76
C LYS A 211 -9.65 -11.47 7.45
N THR A 212 -8.66 -10.96 6.71
CA THR A 212 -7.66 -10.02 7.21
C THR A 212 -8.20 -8.58 7.28
N TYR A 213 -9.00 -8.18 6.29
CA TYR A 213 -9.36 -6.77 6.10
C TYR A 213 -10.76 -6.43 6.61
N ARG A 214 -11.68 -7.40 6.66
CA ARG A 214 -13.07 -7.18 7.08
C ARG A 214 -13.24 -6.63 8.50
N SER A 215 -12.24 -6.82 9.37
CA SER A 215 -12.21 -6.27 10.73
C SER A 215 -11.54 -4.90 10.82
N SER A 216 -11.15 -4.31 9.69
CA SER A 216 -10.64 -2.94 9.65
C SER A 216 -11.74 -1.95 10.04
N ARG A 217 -11.33 -0.93 10.78
CA ARG A 217 -12.17 0.18 11.28
C ARG A 217 -11.77 1.51 10.63
N ALA A 218 -10.73 1.51 9.82
CA ALA A 218 -10.26 2.68 9.12
C ALA A 218 -9.67 2.28 7.77
N ILE A 219 -9.98 3.08 6.76
CA ILE A 219 -9.31 3.07 5.46
C ILE A 219 -8.85 4.51 5.23
N GLY A 220 -7.65 4.67 4.70
CA GLY A 220 -7.18 5.96 4.24
C GLY A 220 -5.96 5.82 3.36
N PHE A 221 -5.64 6.89 2.65
CA PHE A 221 -4.50 6.92 1.79
C PHE A 221 -3.85 8.30 1.77
N ASP A 222 -2.52 8.29 1.69
CA ASP A 222 -1.75 9.45 1.28
C ASP A 222 -1.58 9.41 -0.24
N VAL A 223 -1.77 10.56 -0.87
CA VAL A 223 -1.78 10.69 -2.33
C VAL A 223 -0.58 11.51 -2.77
N PHE A 224 0.12 11.02 -3.77
CA PHE A 224 1.32 11.61 -4.33
C PHE A 224 1.22 11.74 -5.84
N THR A 225 1.92 12.73 -6.39
CA THR A 225 2.18 12.88 -7.82
C THR A 225 3.69 12.86 -8.07
N HIS A 226 4.13 12.66 -9.30
CA HIS A 226 5.55 12.73 -9.66
C HIS A 226 5.68 13.54 -10.96
N LYS A 227 6.56 14.55 -11.01
CA LYS A 227 6.61 15.52 -12.13
C LYS A 227 7.09 14.90 -13.44
N ASP A 228 8.03 13.97 -13.37
CA ASP A 228 8.64 13.40 -14.58
C ASP A 228 7.86 12.20 -15.16
N ARG A 229 6.71 11.81 -14.57
CA ARG A 229 6.16 10.45 -14.73
C ARG A 229 4.64 10.35 -14.53
#